data_AF-A0A955JGC2-F1
#
_entry.id   AF-A0A955JGC2-F1
#
_cell.length_a   1.000
_cell.length_b   1.000
_cell.length_c   1.000
_cell.angle_alpha   90.00
_cell.angle_beta   90.00
_cell.angle_gamma   90.00
#
_symmetry.space_group_name_H-M   'P 1'
#
loop_
_entity.id
_entity.type
_entity.pdbx_description
1 polymer ?
#
loop_
_entity_poly.entity_id
_entity_poly.type
_entity_poly.pdbx_seq_one_letter_code
_entity_poly.pdbx_strand_id
1 'polypeptide(L)'
;MAHQQQFYIPDQWRLEQKGDALFIHGGSDTRFELDLDDNPDSVFPSLGTKPYVVDDLSVVDQVLHEQLLTAGITQPKLSTKKRVKIRVIPNSFLDSTQNPAIHITRVDDYDLLFIIRENQTYAELLQELDYQSITQPHMLIDLANHEHVSLGPLVFPSETACLACLQGRIEHRWGDTKPPKSPRATQAARRLAQSMIELEAVKFLEQNYALIGKTLSMNMTTYQTNEHALYKVSYCPICKKPAIDRLKNLS
;
A
#
# COMPACT_ATOMS: atom_id res chain seq x y z
N MET A 1 21.77 -5.49 8.06
CA MET A 1 20.72 -6.27 8.73
C MET A 1 19.41 -5.62 8.34
N ALA A 2 18.52 -6.33 7.64
CA ALA A 2 17.22 -5.78 7.25
C ALA A 2 16.41 -5.49 8.52
N HIS A 3 15.95 -4.25 8.70
CA HIS A 3 14.98 -3.95 9.75
C HIS A 3 13.71 -4.75 9.46
N GLN A 4 13.37 -5.72 10.31
CA GLN A 4 12.09 -6.43 10.19
C GLN A 4 10.96 -5.44 10.52
N GLN A 5 10.06 -5.23 9.56
CA GLN A 5 8.91 -4.36 9.69
C GLN A 5 7.98 -4.92 10.77
N GLN A 6 7.74 -4.12 11.82
CA GLN A 6 6.76 -4.46 12.84
C GLN A 6 5.36 -4.04 12.39
N PHE A 7 4.34 -4.69 12.92
CA PHE A 7 2.92 -4.40 12.71
C PHE A 7 2.20 -4.30 14.04
N TYR A 8 1.02 -3.68 14.05
CA TYR A 8 0.16 -3.60 15.23
C TYR A 8 -1.32 -3.53 14.79
N ILE A 9 -2.22 -3.75 15.75
CA ILE A 9 -3.66 -3.50 15.58
C ILE A 9 -3.96 -2.15 16.26
N PRO A 10 -4.44 -1.13 15.52
CA PRO A 10 -4.84 0.14 16.12
C PRO A 10 -5.98 -0.02 17.13
N ASP A 11 -5.99 0.81 18.17
CA ASP A 11 -6.91 0.74 19.33
C ASP A 11 -8.41 0.78 18.97
N GLN A 12 -8.75 1.27 17.78
CA GLN A 12 -10.12 1.28 17.26
C GLN A 12 -10.66 -0.11 16.91
N TRP A 13 -9.78 -1.11 16.78
CA TRP A 13 -10.11 -2.49 16.46
C TRP A 13 -9.91 -3.38 17.68
N ARG A 14 -10.87 -4.28 17.91
CA ARG A 14 -10.75 -5.36 18.91
C ARG A 14 -11.03 -6.69 18.24
N LEU A 15 -10.15 -7.66 18.46
CA LEU A 15 -10.28 -9.00 17.93
C LEU A 15 -10.60 -9.96 19.08
N GLU A 16 -11.57 -10.84 18.87
CA GLU A 16 -12.02 -11.83 19.84
C GLU A 16 -12.26 -13.15 19.10
N GLN A 17 -11.72 -14.25 19.61
CA GLN A 17 -11.95 -15.55 19.03
C GLN A 17 -13.01 -16.33 19.82
N LYS A 18 -13.97 -16.95 19.13
CA LYS A 18 -14.94 -17.87 19.74
C LYS A 18 -15.05 -19.12 18.88
N GLY A 19 -14.56 -20.25 19.40
CA GLY A 19 -14.44 -21.47 18.62
C GLY A 19 -13.55 -21.24 17.40
N ASP A 20 -14.06 -21.62 16.24
CA ASP A 20 -13.32 -21.61 14.97
C ASP A 20 -13.52 -20.29 14.19
N ALA A 21 -14.02 -19.25 14.85
CA ALA A 21 -14.26 -17.95 14.23
C ALA A 21 -13.54 -16.81 14.98
N LEU A 22 -12.95 -15.91 14.20
CA LEU A 22 -12.37 -14.66 14.66
C LEU A 22 -13.34 -13.51 14.41
N PHE A 23 -13.80 -12.90 15.49
CA PHE A 23 -14.64 -11.71 15.45
C PHE A 23 -13.79 -10.45 15.51
N ILE A 24 -14.03 -9.55 14.56
CA ILE A 24 -13.36 -8.24 14.50
C ILE A 24 -14.41 -7.17 14.79
N HIS A 25 -14.13 -6.32 15.77
CA HIS A 25 -15.00 -5.24 16.21
C HIS A 25 -14.34 -3.89 15.91
N GLY A 26 -15.06 -3.01 15.20
CA GLY A 26 -14.66 -1.63 14.95
C GLY A 26 -15.70 -0.67 15.53
N GLY A 27 -15.43 -0.13 16.73
CA GLY A 27 -16.40 0.72 17.44
C GLY A 27 -17.72 -0.02 17.78
N SER A 28 -18.84 0.72 17.82
CA SER A 28 -20.17 0.17 18.15
C SER A 28 -20.90 -0.46 16.96
N ASP A 29 -20.54 -0.08 15.73
CA ASP A 29 -21.42 -0.30 14.57
C ASP A 29 -20.82 -1.25 13.53
N THR A 30 -19.55 -1.65 13.68
CA THR A 30 -18.85 -2.52 12.72
C THR A 30 -18.45 -3.84 13.35
N ARG A 31 -18.91 -4.94 12.77
CA ARG A 31 -18.51 -6.30 13.15
C ARG A 31 -18.25 -7.15 11.90
N PHE A 32 -17.10 -7.81 11.86
CA PHE A 32 -16.78 -8.81 10.86
C PHE A 32 -16.51 -10.15 11.53
N GLU A 33 -16.66 -11.21 10.74
CA GLU A 33 -16.39 -12.59 11.12
C GLU A 33 -15.48 -13.20 10.06
N LEU A 34 -14.40 -13.81 10.52
CA LEU A 34 -13.48 -14.59 9.71
C LEU A 34 -13.48 -16.00 10.25
N ASP A 35 -13.85 -16.96 9.40
CA ASP A 35 -13.69 -18.38 9.69
C ASP A 35 -12.20 -18.72 9.69
N LEU A 36 -11.74 -19.39 10.74
CA LEU A 36 -10.33 -19.82 10.90
C LEU A 36 -10.06 -21.20 10.29
N ASP A 37 -11.08 -21.82 9.69
CA ASP A 37 -11.11 -23.23 9.29
C ASP A 37 -10.62 -24.14 10.45
N ASP A 38 -10.20 -25.38 10.20
CA ASP A 38 -9.84 -26.40 11.21
C ASP A 38 -8.68 -26.03 12.18
N ASN A 39 -8.33 -24.75 12.34
CA ASN A 39 -7.24 -24.26 13.18
C ASN A 39 -7.73 -23.26 14.26
N PRO A 40 -7.93 -23.73 15.50
CA PRO A 40 -8.69 -22.99 16.51
C PRO A 40 -7.83 -22.09 17.40
N ASP A 41 -6.56 -21.79 17.09
CA ASP A 41 -5.71 -20.98 17.98
C ASP A 41 -4.97 -19.88 17.20
N SER A 42 -5.58 -18.70 17.09
CA SER A 42 -4.92 -17.51 16.53
C SER A 42 -4.30 -16.65 17.64
N VAL A 43 -3.14 -16.05 17.36
CA VAL A 43 -2.49 -15.13 18.32
C VAL A 43 -3.13 -13.75 18.36
N PHE A 44 -3.86 -13.33 17.31
CA PHE A 44 -4.35 -11.94 17.18
C PHE A 44 -5.28 -11.44 18.30
N PRO A 45 -6.20 -12.25 18.87
CA PRO A 45 -6.99 -11.84 20.03
C PRO A 45 -6.14 -11.47 21.24
N SER A 46 -4.99 -12.14 21.42
CA SER A 46 -4.10 -11.95 22.57
C SER A 46 -3.08 -10.82 22.38
N LEU A 47 -2.76 -10.47 21.13
CA LEU A 47 -1.82 -9.41 20.79
C LEU A 47 -2.34 -8.03 21.20
N GLY A 48 -3.63 -7.76 20.96
CA GLY A 48 -4.19 -6.43 21.12
C GLY A 48 -3.37 -5.40 20.33
N THR A 49 -2.93 -4.33 21.00
CA THR A 49 -2.18 -3.22 20.38
C THR A 49 -0.65 -3.45 20.38
N LYS A 50 -0.20 -4.61 20.86
CA LYS A 50 1.23 -4.92 20.95
C LYS A 50 1.82 -5.09 19.54
N PRO A 51 3.02 -4.51 19.28
CA PRO A 51 3.70 -4.73 18.02
C PRO A 51 4.14 -6.19 17.86
N TYR A 52 4.09 -6.70 16.63
CA TYR A 52 4.54 -8.04 16.25
C TYR A 52 5.29 -8.02 14.92
N VAL A 53 6.04 -9.08 14.61
CA VAL A 53 6.73 -9.28 13.33
C VAL A 53 6.07 -10.46 12.61
N VAL A 54 5.76 -10.30 11.32
CA VAL A 54 5.04 -11.32 10.54
C VAL A 54 5.81 -12.64 10.46
N ASP A 55 7.14 -12.57 10.35
CA ASP A 55 7.98 -13.77 10.27
C ASP A 55 7.98 -14.61 11.56
N ASP A 56 7.56 -14.03 12.70
CA ASP A 56 7.45 -14.72 13.99
C ASP A 56 6.07 -15.41 14.16
N LEU A 57 5.14 -15.18 13.24
CA LEU A 57 3.79 -15.75 13.28
C LEU A 57 3.77 -17.19 12.74
N SER A 58 2.78 -17.97 13.20
CA SER A 58 2.45 -19.27 12.61
C SER A 58 2.06 -19.10 11.13
N VAL A 59 2.16 -20.15 10.31
CA VAL A 59 1.77 -20.07 8.88
C VAL A 59 0.30 -19.64 8.72
N VAL A 60 -0.57 -20.09 9.63
CA VAL A 60 -1.99 -19.71 9.66
C VAL A 60 -2.15 -18.23 9.98
N ASP A 61 -1.48 -17.73 11.02
CA ASP A 61 -1.53 -16.33 11.41
C ASP A 61 -0.88 -15.41 10.36
N GLN A 62 0.07 -15.90 9.55
CA GLN A 62 0.60 -15.15 8.41
C GLN A 62 -0.46 -14.95 7.31
N VAL A 63 -1.27 -15.97 7.02
CA VAL A 63 -2.39 -15.84 6.06
C VAL A 63 -3.44 -14.89 6.61
N LEU A 64 -3.80 -15.04 7.88
CA LEU A 64 -4.75 -14.16 8.56
C LEU A 64 -4.22 -12.72 8.64
N HIS A 65 -2.92 -12.52 8.87
CA HIS A 65 -2.28 -11.21 8.79
C HIS A 65 -2.53 -10.54 7.43
N GLU A 66 -2.32 -11.26 6.32
CA GLU A 66 -2.52 -10.68 4.98
C GLU A 66 -3.99 -10.24 4.77
N GLN A 67 -4.95 -10.99 5.30
CA GLN A 67 -6.37 -10.62 5.28
C GLN A 67 -6.66 -9.38 6.13
N LEU A 68 -6.17 -9.36 7.37
CA LEU A 68 -6.35 -8.23 8.30
C LEU A 68 -5.67 -6.95 7.78
N LEU A 69 -4.50 -7.07 7.16
CA LEU A 69 -3.77 -5.96 6.55
C LEU A 69 -4.53 -5.40 5.36
N THR A 70 -5.06 -6.28 4.50
CA THR A 70 -5.90 -5.90 3.35
C THR A 70 -7.18 -5.20 3.79
N ALA A 71 -7.77 -5.62 4.92
CA ALA A 71 -8.95 -4.99 5.51
C ALA A 71 -8.64 -3.69 6.28
N GLY A 72 -7.35 -3.30 6.41
CA GLY A 72 -6.93 -2.12 7.18
C GLY A 72 -7.07 -2.27 8.70
N ILE A 73 -7.19 -3.51 9.19
CA ILE A 73 -7.30 -3.84 10.61
C ILE A 73 -5.91 -3.87 11.26
N THR A 74 -4.91 -4.40 10.56
CA THR A 74 -3.51 -4.35 11.00
C THR A 74 -2.73 -3.33 10.19
N GLN A 75 -1.77 -2.67 10.83
CA GLN A 75 -0.98 -1.59 10.22
C GLN A 75 0.51 -1.77 10.52
N PRO A 76 1.41 -1.43 9.56
CA PRO A 76 2.84 -1.40 9.83
C PRO A 76 3.16 -0.33 10.87
N LYS A 77 4.02 -0.66 11.83
CA LYS A 77 4.54 0.28 12.82
C LYS A 77 5.78 0.98 12.28
N LEU A 78 5.72 2.29 12.11
CA LEU A 78 6.89 3.10 11.76
C LEU A 78 7.45 3.82 12.99
N SER A 79 8.73 4.21 12.92
CA SER A 79 9.33 5.07 13.94
C SER A 79 8.60 6.42 14.00
N THR A 80 8.28 6.90 15.20
CA THR A 80 7.66 8.21 15.42
C THR A 80 8.64 9.33 15.11
N LYS A 81 8.74 9.71 13.83
CA LYS A 81 9.58 10.82 13.39
C LYS A 81 8.79 12.14 13.46
N LYS A 82 9.49 13.23 13.75
CA LYS A 82 8.94 14.60 13.64
C LYS A 82 8.94 15.14 12.20
N ARG A 83 9.70 14.49 11.31
CA ARG A 83 9.87 14.88 9.91
C ARG A 83 9.98 13.64 9.04
N VAL A 84 9.48 13.74 7.80
CA VAL A 84 9.58 12.69 6.78
C VAL A 84 10.51 13.16 5.68
N LYS A 85 11.44 12.29 5.29
CA LYS A 85 12.25 12.48 4.10
C LYS A 85 11.55 11.81 2.92
N ILE A 86 11.11 12.58 1.94
CA ILE A 86 10.43 12.05 0.76
C ILE A 86 11.29 12.17 -0.48
N ARG A 87 11.15 11.22 -1.40
CA ARG A 87 11.64 11.32 -2.78
C ARG A 87 10.47 11.30 -3.73
N VAL A 88 10.57 12.02 -4.85
CA VAL A 88 9.55 12.03 -5.91
C VAL A 88 10.21 11.70 -7.23
N ILE A 89 9.65 10.76 -7.98
CA ILE A 89 10.11 10.39 -9.32
C ILE A 89 8.98 10.71 -10.33
N PRO A 90 9.23 11.53 -11.36
CA PRO A 90 10.51 12.18 -11.69
C PRO A 90 10.84 13.34 -10.74
N ASN A 91 12.14 13.61 -10.56
CA ASN A 91 12.63 14.66 -9.65
C ASN A 91 12.08 16.06 -9.97
N SER A 92 11.72 16.33 -11.23
CA SER A 92 11.14 17.60 -11.68
C SER A 92 9.68 17.79 -11.28
N PHE A 93 9.03 16.77 -10.70
CA PHE A 93 7.62 16.85 -10.34
C PHE A 93 7.37 17.74 -9.12
N LEU A 94 8.26 17.68 -8.12
CA LEU A 94 8.16 18.47 -6.90
C LEU A 94 9.56 18.89 -6.43
N ASP A 95 9.90 20.18 -6.61
CA ASP A 95 11.21 20.71 -6.28
C ASP A 95 11.31 21.29 -4.85
N SER A 96 10.19 21.72 -4.27
CA SER A 96 10.14 22.35 -2.95
C SER A 96 8.81 22.12 -2.27
N THR A 97 8.81 22.19 -0.94
CA THR A 97 7.61 22.17 -0.09
C THR A 97 7.69 23.31 0.92
N GLN A 98 6.54 23.86 1.30
CA GLN A 98 6.45 24.86 2.37
C GLN A 98 6.24 24.20 3.75
N ASN A 99 5.99 22.90 3.79
CA ASN A 99 5.71 22.19 5.02
C ASN A 99 7.02 21.82 5.75
N PRO A 100 7.29 22.36 6.97
CA PRO A 100 8.54 22.11 7.68
C PRO A 100 8.69 20.66 8.20
N ALA A 101 7.62 19.86 8.16
CA ALA A 101 7.64 18.44 8.48
C ALA A 101 8.17 17.58 7.30
N ILE A 102 8.23 18.13 6.09
CA ILE A 102 8.60 17.40 4.89
C ILE A 102 9.98 17.85 4.42
N HIS A 103 10.86 16.90 4.15
CA HIS A 103 12.16 17.14 3.54
C HIS A 103 12.27 16.36 2.23
N ILE A 104 12.41 17.08 1.10
CA ILE A 104 12.56 16.45 -0.21
C ILE A 104 14.04 16.11 -0.44
N THR A 105 14.32 14.87 -0.83
CA THR A 105 15.65 14.38 -1.16
C THR A 105 15.71 13.85 -2.60
N ARG A 106 16.93 13.80 -3.16
CA ARG A 106 17.21 13.24 -4.49
C ARG A 106 18.09 11.99 -4.45
N VAL A 107 18.54 11.59 -3.25
CA VAL A 107 19.38 10.40 -3.03
C VAL A 107 18.55 9.24 -2.47
N ASP A 108 19.09 8.02 -2.52
CA ASP A 108 18.42 6.77 -2.08
C ASP A 108 18.32 6.57 -0.56
N ASP A 109 18.38 7.68 0.19
CA ASP A 109 18.08 7.74 1.62
C ASP A 109 16.78 8.53 1.77
N TYR A 110 15.64 7.85 1.90
CA TYR A 110 14.31 8.43 2.05
C TYR A 110 13.40 7.49 2.85
N ASP A 111 12.37 8.06 3.46
CA ASP A 111 11.35 7.35 4.24
C ASP A 111 10.16 6.89 3.38
N LEU A 112 9.80 7.69 2.38
CA LEU A 112 8.69 7.44 1.47
C LEU A 112 9.03 7.93 0.05
N LEU A 113 8.78 7.09 -0.95
CA LEU A 113 8.92 7.44 -2.36
C LEU A 113 7.55 7.67 -3.00
N PHE A 114 7.38 8.78 -3.71
CA PHE A 114 6.26 9.01 -4.61
C PHE A 114 6.69 8.74 -6.05
N ILE A 115 5.94 7.88 -6.73
CA ILE A 115 6.13 7.54 -8.13
C ILE A 115 5.02 8.21 -8.91
N ILE A 116 5.37 9.08 -9.85
CA ILE A 116 4.42 9.79 -10.69
C ILE A 116 4.44 9.16 -12.08
N ARG A 117 3.29 8.62 -12.49
CA ARG A 117 3.10 8.10 -13.84
C ARG A 117 2.43 9.16 -14.69
N GLU A 118 3.09 9.60 -15.76
CA GLU A 118 2.60 10.71 -16.59
C GLU A 118 2.07 10.26 -17.94
N ASN A 119 2.77 9.37 -18.65
CA ASN A 119 2.36 8.91 -19.99
C ASN A 119 2.89 7.51 -20.37
N GLN A 120 3.53 6.82 -19.43
CA GLN A 120 4.04 5.47 -19.61
C GLN A 120 2.91 4.45 -19.45
N THR A 121 3.02 3.29 -20.08
CA THR A 121 2.34 2.06 -19.62
C THR A 121 2.82 1.70 -18.21
N TYR A 122 2.08 0.86 -17.49
CA TYR A 122 2.57 0.33 -16.21
C TYR A 122 3.83 -0.51 -16.41
N ALA A 123 3.90 -1.32 -17.46
CA ALA A 123 5.09 -2.13 -17.78
C ALA A 123 6.34 -1.26 -18.00
N GLU A 124 6.24 -0.22 -18.82
CA GLU A 124 7.34 0.74 -19.04
C GLU A 124 7.74 1.41 -17.73
N LEU A 125 6.78 1.88 -16.93
CA LEU A 125 7.06 2.51 -15.63
C LEU A 125 7.85 1.58 -14.71
N LEU A 126 7.40 0.34 -14.54
CA LEU A 126 8.06 -0.63 -13.65
C LEU A 126 9.47 -0.99 -14.14
N GLN A 127 9.68 -1.03 -15.46
CA GLN A 127 10.98 -1.27 -16.07
C GLN A 127 11.92 -0.07 -15.89
N GLU A 128 11.46 1.15 -16.19
CA GLU A 128 12.23 2.39 -16.05
C GLU A 128 12.71 2.64 -14.60
N LEU A 129 11.89 2.22 -13.63
CA LEU A 129 12.20 2.35 -12.21
C LEU A 129 13.15 1.28 -11.66
N ASP A 130 13.43 0.23 -12.43
CA ASP A 130 13.99 -1.02 -11.89
C ASP A 130 13.25 -1.44 -10.62
N TYR A 131 11.93 -1.62 -10.74
CA TYR A 131 11.01 -1.68 -9.59
C TYR A 131 11.38 -2.74 -8.53
N GLN A 132 12.10 -3.80 -8.92
CA GLN A 132 12.58 -4.84 -7.99
C GLN A 132 13.59 -4.31 -6.98
N SER A 133 14.31 -3.23 -7.29
CA SER A 133 15.33 -2.64 -6.42
C SER A 133 14.74 -1.72 -5.33
N ILE A 134 13.46 -1.37 -5.42
CA ILE A 134 12.78 -0.48 -4.48
C ILE A 134 12.41 -1.25 -3.21
N THR A 135 13.13 -0.96 -2.12
CA THR A 135 12.95 -1.62 -0.81
C THR A 135 12.23 -0.76 0.23
N GLN A 136 12.08 0.53 -0.05
CA GLN A 136 11.41 1.50 0.81
C GLN A 136 9.90 1.58 0.52
N PRO A 137 9.09 2.04 1.51
CA PRO A 137 7.69 2.38 1.28
C PRO A 137 7.54 3.36 0.12
N HIS A 138 6.53 3.13 -0.73
CA HIS A 138 6.30 3.99 -1.87
C HIS A 138 4.83 4.06 -2.28
N MET A 139 4.44 5.14 -2.95
CA MET A 139 3.08 5.40 -3.39
C MET A 139 3.04 5.83 -4.84
N LEU A 140 2.08 5.32 -5.61
CA LEU A 140 1.81 5.76 -6.97
C LEU A 140 0.87 6.97 -6.98
N ILE A 141 1.16 7.94 -7.84
CA ILE A 141 0.22 8.95 -8.32
C ILE A 141 0.15 8.82 -9.84
N ASP A 142 -1.02 8.41 -10.33
CA ASP A 142 -1.25 8.18 -11.75
C ASP A 142 -1.97 9.37 -12.39
N LEU A 143 -1.27 10.03 -13.30
CA LEU A 143 -1.75 11.14 -14.12
C LEU A 143 -1.85 10.75 -15.61
N ALA A 144 -1.61 9.48 -15.95
CA ALA A 144 -1.60 9.02 -17.33
C ALA A 144 -3.02 8.86 -17.90
N ASN A 145 -4.03 8.70 -17.05
CA ASN A 145 -5.42 8.71 -17.48
C ASN A 145 -5.84 10.14 -17.86
N HIS A 146 -6.41 10.32 -19.06
CA HIS A 146 -6.72 11.65 -19.59
C HIS A 146 -7.57 12.52 -18.65
N GLU A 147 -8.53 11.92 -17.95
CA GLU A 147 -9.46 12.66 -17.09
C GLU A 147 -9.39 12.30 -15.61
N HIS A 148 -8.55 11.34 -15.23
CA HIS A 148 -8.49 10.87 -13.84
C HIS A 148 -7.13 11.13 -13.23
N VAL A 149 -7.16 11.52 -11.96
CA VAL A 149 -6.00 11.44 -11.07
C VAL A 149 -6.24 10.25 -10.16
N SER A 150 -5.28 9.32 -10.10
CA SER A 150 -5.34 8.23 -9.13
C SER A 150 -4.21 8.34 -8.12
N LEU A 151 -4.52 7.98 -6.88
CA LEU A 151 -3.64 8.02 -5.73
C LEU A 151 -3.59 6.63 -5.10
N GLY A 152 -2.39 6.17 -4.78
CA GLY A 152 -2.14 4.85 -4.23
C GLY A 152 -1.87 3.79 -5.31
N PRO A 153 -1.55 2.55 -4.88
CA PRO A 153 -1.53 2.11 -3.49
C PRO A 153 -0.35 2.69 -2.70
N LEU A 154 -0.48 2.78 -1.38
CA LEU A 154 0.68 2.85 -0.49
C LEU A 154 1.23 1.44 -0.34
N VAL A 155 2.46 1.24 -0.80
CA VAL A 155 3.14 -0.04 -0.86
C VAL A 155 4.20 -0.12 0.24
N PHE A 156 4.14 -1.19 1.04
CA PHE A 156 5.24 -1.66 1.87
C PHE A 156 5.82 -2.91 1.18
N PRO A 157 7.04 -2.85 0.64
CA PRO A 157 7.63 -3.93 -0.14
C PRO A 157 7.57 -5.29 0.57
N SER A 158 7.23 -6.35 -0.17
CA SER A 158 7.00 -7.73 0.31
C SER A 158 5.79 -7.95 1.25
N GLU A 159 5.26 -6.89 1.87
CA GLU A 159 4.18 -6.98 2.84
C GLU A 159 2.81 -6.74 2.17
N THR A 160 2.65 -5.63 1.46
CA THR A 160 1.38 -5.27 0.81
C THR A 160 1.34 -5.66 -0.67
N ALA A 161 0.16 -5.52 -1.29
CA ALA A 161 0.07 -5.53 -2.75
C ALA A 161 0.97 -4.43 -3.34
N CYS A 162 1.77 -4.79 -4.34
CA CYS A 162 2.75 -3.88 -4.97
C CYS A 162 2.24 -3.34 -6.31
N LEU A 163 2.99 -2.44 -6.96
CA LEU A 163 2.61 -1.88 -8.26
C LEU A 163 2.60 -2.92 -9.38
N ALA A 164 3.39 -4.00 -9.27
CA ALA A 164 3.27 -5.13 -10.21
C ALA A 164 1.98 -5.95 -10.01
N CYS A 165 1.43 -6.01 -8.78
CA CYS A 165 0.10 -6.57 -8.55
C CYS A 165 -0.99 -5.72 -9.23
N LEU A 166 -0.85 -4.40 -9.14
CA LEU A 166 -1.75 -3.46 -9.82
C LEU A 166 -1.64 -3.61 -11.34
N GLN A 167 -0.42 -3.62 -11.89
CA GLN A 167 -0.16 -3.81 -13.32
C GLN A 167 -0.78 -5.11 -13.83
N GLY A 168 -0.55 -6.24 -13.16
CA GLY A 168 -1.12 -7.53 -13.57
C GLY A 168 -2.66 -7.52 -13.57
N ARG A 169 -3.29 -6.80 -12.64
CA ARG A 169 -4.75 -6.64 -12.61
C ARG A 169 -5.26 -5.74 -13.73
N ILE A 170 -4.57 -4.64 -14.01
CA ILE A 170 -4.93 -3.73 -15.10
C ILE A 170 -4.80 -4.44 -16.44
N GLU A 171 -3.67 -5.10 -16.68
CA GLU A 171 -3.40 -5.90 -17.87
C GLU A 171 -4.50 -6.93 -18.11
N HIS A 172 -4.86 -7.70 -17.07
CA HIS A 172 -5.88 -8.74 -17.21
C HIS A 172 -7.30 -8.19 -17.49
N ARG A 173 -7.67 -7.04 -16.93
CA ARG A 173 -9.04 -6.49 -17.06
C ARG A 173 -9.24 -5.58 -18.26
N TRP A 174 -8.24 -4.77 -18.58
CA TRP A 174 -8.35 -3.68 -19.54
C TRP A 174 -7.20 -3.65 -20.55
N GLY A 175 -6.12 -4.41 -20.30
CA GLY A 175 -4.84 -4.26 -20.99
C GLY A 175 -4.06 -3.04 -20.51
N ASP A 176 -2.74 -3.05 -20.71
CA ASP A 176 -1.83 -1.95 -20.39
C ASP A 176 -1.57 -1.08 -21.64
N THR A 177 -2.64 -0.51 -22.17
CA THR A 177 -2.57 0.32 -23.38
C THR A 177 -1.78 1.60 -23.13
N LYS A 178 -0.95 2.01 -24.10
CA LYS A 178 -0.17 3.24 -24.03
C LYS A 178 -1.08 4.46 -23.83
N PRO A 179 -0.87 5.26 -22.77
CA PRO A 179 -1.59 6.52 -22.59
C PRO A 179 -1.34 7.52 -23.73
N PRO A 180 -2.19 8.56 -23.86
CA PRO A 180 -1.90 9.69 -24.74
C PRO A 180 -0.53 10.30 -24.41
N LYS A 181 0.18 10.84 -25.41
CA LYS A 181 1.50 11.48 -25.20
C LYS A 181 1.47 12.65 -24.21
N SER A 182 0.32 13.33 -24.12
CA SER A 182 0.08 14.46 -23.21
C SER A 182 -1.32 14.34 -22.60
N PRO A 183 -1.51 13.50 -21.56
CA PRO A 183 -2.78 13.39 -20.87
C PRO A 183 -3.16 14.73 -20.23
N ARG A 184 -4.45 15.09 -20.28
CA ARG A 184 -4.91 16.38 -19.75
C ARG A 184 -4.66 16.48 -18.24
N ALA A 185 -4.81 15.37 -17.51
CA ALA A 185 -4.52 15.29 -16.08
C ALA A 185 -3.09 15.73 -15.73
N THR A 186 -2.07 15.39 -16.54
CA THR A 186 -0.67 15.75 -16.28
C THR A 186 -0.45 17.26 -16.17
N GLN A 187 -1.18 18.07 -16.93
CA GLN A 187 -1.08 19.53 -16.86
C GLN A 187 -2.12 20.12 -15.91
N ALA A 188 -3.39 19.73 -16.05
CA ALA A 188 -4.50 20.33 -15.32
C ALA A 188 -4.46 19.99 -13.82
N ALA A 189 -3.96 18.81 -13.45
CA ALA A 189 -3.97 18.32 -12.08
C ALA A 189 -2.59 18.29 -11.41
N ARG A 190 -1.54 18.85 -12.05
CA ARG A 190 -0.18 18.84 -11.47
C ARG A 190 -0.14 19.43 -10.06
N ARG A 191 -0.75 20.60 -9.86
CA ARG A 191 -0.82 21.25 -8.54
C ARG A 191 -1.60 20.41 -7.53
N LEU A 192 -2.71 19.81 -7.96
CA LEU A 192 -3.50 18.92 -7.10
C LEU A 192 -2.66 17.71 -6.66
N ALA A 193 -1.97 17.06 -7.58
CA ALA A 193 -1.08 15.94 -7.30
C ALA A 193 0.06 16.33 -6.35
N GLN A 194 0.67 17.51 -6.55
CA GLN A 194 1.68 18.04 -5.62
C GLN A 194 1.12 18.25 -4.21
N SER A 195 -0.09 18.81 -4.08
CA SER A 195 -0.76 18.93 -2.78
C SER A 195 -1.11 17.57 -2.16
N MET A 196 -1.48 16.58 -2.98
CA MET A 196 -1.70 15.21 -2.51
C MET A 196 -0.41 14.57 -1.99
N ILE A 197 0.74 14.79 -2.64
CA ILE A 197 2.04 14.32 -2.14
C ILE A 197 2.30 14.86 -0.73
N GLU A 198 2.12 16.17 -0.52
CA GLU A 198 2.34 16.79 0.79
C GLU A 198 1.38 16.24 1.84
N LEU A 199 0.10 16.10 1.50
CA LEU A 199 -0.92 15.55 2.40
C LEU A 199 -0.59 14.10 2.80
N GLU A 200 -0.27 13.24 1.84
CA GLU A 200 0.03 11.84 2.10
C GLU A 200 1.37 11.66 2.83
N ALA A 201 2.34 12.56 2.61
CA ALA A 201 3.58 12.58 3.39
C ALA A 201 3.32 12.91 4.88
N VAL A 202 2.42 13.85 5.16
CA VAL A 202 1.99 14.16 6.54
C VAL A 202 1.23 12.99 7.15
N LYS A 203 0.27 12.41 6.42
CA LYS A 203 -0.46 11.23 6.89
C LYS A 203 0.47 10.06 7.19
N PHE A 204 1.49 9.86 6.37
CA PHE A 204 2.51 8.83 6.60
C PHE A 204 3.27 9.07 7.93
N LEU A 205 3.58 10.32 8.27
CA LEU A 205 4.16 10.68 9.58
C LEU A 205 3.20 10.39 10.75
N GLU A 206 1.92 10.68 10.54
CA GLU A 206 0.85 10.45 11.51
C GLU A 206 0.45 8.97 11.60
N GLN A 207 1.16 8.07 10.89
CA GLN A 207 0.86 6.65 10.80
C GLN A 207 -0.55 6.36 10.26
N ASN A 208 -1.07 7.25 9.41
CA ASN A 208 -2.31 7.07 8.68
C ASN A 208 -2.01 6.42 7.33
N TYR A 209 -2.32 5.13 7.24
CA TYR A 209 -2.02 4.30 6.07
C TYR A 209 -3.27 3.92 5.28
N ALA A 210 -4.23 4.85 5.17
CA ALA A 210 -5.50 4.59 4.53
C ALA A 210 -5.37 3.95 3.14
N LEU A 211 -4.32 4.24 2.37
CA LEU A 211 -4.14 3.72 0.99
C LEU A 211 -3.41 2.38 0.88
N ILE A 212 -3.16 1.67 1.99
CA ILE A 212 -2.69 0.28 1.91
C ILE A 212 -3.78 -0.57 1.26
N GLY A 213 -3.40 -1.36 0.26
CA GLY A 213 -4.30 -2.32 -0.38
C GLY A 213 -5.43 -1.66 -1.18
N LYS A 214 -5.31 -0.38 -1.57
CA LYS A 214 -6.32 0.29 -2.40
C LYS A 214 -5.78 1.49 -3.17
N THR A 215 -6.54 1.90 -4.19
CA THR A 215 -6.34 3.12 -4.96
C THR A 215 -7.58 3.99 -4.89
N LEU A 216 -7.40 5.30 -4.78
CA LEU A 216 -8.45 6.29 -4.97
C LEU A 216 -8.30 6.91 -6.35
N SER A 217 -9.36 6.94 -7.16
CA SER A 217 -9.38 7.69 -8.41
C SER A 217 -10.40 8.83 -8.33
N MET A 218 -10.07 9.97 -8.94
CA MET A 218 -10.95 11.13 -9.06
C MET A 218 -11.07 11.51 -10.53
N ASN A 219 -12.30 11.58 -11.03
CA ASN A 219 -12.59 12.18 -12.33
C ASN A 219 -12.53 13.70 -12.21
N MET A 220 -11.64 14.34 -12.96
CA MET A 220 -11.40 15.79 -12.90
C MET A 220 -12.48 16.62 -13.63
N THR A 221 -13.35 15.99 -14.41
CA THR A 221 -14.50 16.64 -15.08
C THR A 221 -15.74 16.62 -14.19
N THR A 222 -16.02 15.47 -13.56
CA THR A 222 -17.27 15.25 -12.79
C THR A 222 -17.09 15.32 -11.28
N TYR A 223 -15.85 15.36 -10.80
CA TYR A 223 -15.47 15.24 -9.38
C TYR A 223 -15.94 13.95 -8.71
N GLN A 224 -16.34 12.94 -9.49
CA GLN A 224 -16.65 11.63 -8.96
C GLN A 224 -15.38 10.96 -8.45
N THR A 225 -15.47 10.36 -7.28
CA THR A 225 -14.38 9.61 -6.65
C THR A 225 -14.75 8.14 -6.58
N ASN A 226 -13.78 7.27 -6.86
CA ASN A 226 -13.95 5.83 -6.74
C ASN A 226 -12.79 5.24 -5.95
N GLU A 227 -13.12 4.39 -4.99
CA GLU A 227 -12.15 3.56 -4.29
C GLU A 227 -12.09 2.18 -4.95
N HIS A 228 -10.89 1.67 -5.16
CA HIS A 228 -10.67 0.33 -5.69
C HIS A 228 -9.72 -0.44 -4.78
N ALA A 229 -10.23 -1.50 -4.16
CA ALA A 229 -9.39 -2.46 -3.43
C ALA A 229 -8.36 -3.08 -4.38
N LEU A 230 -7.14 -3.30 -3.88
CA LEU A 230 -6.03 -3.95 -4.56
C LEU A 230 -5.51 -5.08 -3.70
N TYR A 231 -5.58 -6.29 -4.26
CA TYR A 231 -5.16 -7.51 -3.59
C TYR A 231 -3.78 -7.95 -4.07
N LYS A 232 -3.01 -8.54 -3.16
CA LYS A 232 -1.73 -9.16 -3.49
C LYS A 232 -2.01 -10.40 -4.35
N VAL A 233 -1.30 -10.53 -5.47
CA VAL A 233 -1.47 -11.68 -6.37
C VAL A 233 -0.53 -12.80 -5.94
N SER A 234 -1.05 -14.03 -5.81
CA SER A 234 -0.31 -15.19 -5.29
C SER A 234 0.89 -15.64 -6.13
N TYR A 235 1.00 -15.17 -7.36
CA TYR A 235 2.08 -15.45 -8.30
C TYR A 235 2.84 -14.19 -8.73
N CYS A 236 2.69 -13.08 -8.01
CA CYS A 236 3.42 -11.84 -8.33
C CYS A 236 4.94 -12.09 -8.29
N PRO A 237 5.68 -11.83 -9.39
CA PRO A 237 7.12 -12.11 -9.44
C PRO A 237 7.96 -11.14 -8.60
N ILE A 238 7.36 -10.05 -8.10
CA ILE A 238 8.06 -8.98 -7.37
C ILE A 238 7.90 -9.11 -5.86
N CYS A 239 6.66 -9.09 -5.35
CA CYS A 239 6.40 -9.02 -3.91
C CYS A 239 6.06 -10.35 -3.25
N LYS A 240 6.14 -11.47 -3.98
CA LYS A 240 5.93 -12.79 -3.40
C LYS A 240 7.16 -13.18 -2.58
N LYS A 241 6.98 -13.34 -1.26
CA LYS A 241 7.89 -14.15 -0.45
C LYS A 241 7.77 -15.62 -0.90
N PRO A 242 8.86 -16.38 -1.07
CA PRO A 242 8.82 -17.80 -1.42
C PRO A 242 8.25 -18.63 -0.25
N ALA A 243 6.92 -18.59 -0.07
CA ALA A 243 6.20 -19.37 0.95
C ALA A 243 5.27 -20.43 0.34
N ILE A 244 4.83 -20.26 -0.91
CA ILE A 244 3.87 -21.18 -1.56
C ILE A 244 4.50 -22.53 -1.97
N ASP A 245 5.83 -22.65 -1.99
CA ASP A 245 6.48 -23.98 -2.17
C ASP A 245 6.45 -24.85 -0.90
N ARG A 246 6.06 -24.31 0.27
CA ARG A 246 5.95 -25.12 1.51
C ARG A 246 4.63 -25.88 1.62
N LEU A 247 3.57 -25.42 0.97
CA LEU A 247 2.27 -26.12 0.96
C LEU A 247 2.21 -27.26 -0.07
N LYS A 248 3.13 -27.29 -1.06
CA LYS A 248 3.24 -28.43 -1.99
C LYS A 248 3.96 -29.66 -1.40
N ASN A 249 4.55 -29.53 -0.21
CA ASN A 249 5.23 -30.62 0.48
C ASN A 249 4.42 -31.17 1.67
N LEU A 250 3.14 -30.79 1.78
CA LEU A 250 2.19 -31.28 2.79
C LEU A 250 0.99 -32.01 2.17
N SER A 251 1.07 -32.37 0.88
CA SER A 251 0.12 -33.25 0.19
C SER A 251 0.72 -34.63 -0.05
#